data_AF-A0A4Q4CLP0-F1
#
_entry.id   AF-A0A4Q4CLP0-F1
#
_cell.length_a   1.000
_cell.length_b   1.000
_cell.length_c   1.000
_cell.angle_alpha   90.00
_cell.angle_beta   90.00
_cell.angle_gamma   90.00
#
_symmetry.space_group_name_H-M   'P 1'
#
loop_
_entity.id
_entity.type
_entity.pdbx_description
1 polymer ?
#
loop_
_entity_poly.entity_id
_entity_poly.type
_entity_poly.pdbx_seq_one_letter_code
_entity_poly.pdbx_strand_id
1 'polypeptide(L)' 'MGALDGKRIAFVTAPVGVEKAELEQPWSDLTAAGATAVHLAPEAGEVQSMVGDVDKDKVFTATAT' A
#
# COMPACT_ATOMS: atom_id res chain seq x y z
N MET A 1 15.85 22.69 4.85
CA MET A 1 15.09 22.54 3.60
C MET A 1 15.30 21.11 3.13
N GLY A 2 14.25 20.30 3.10
CA GLY A 2 14.28 18.96 2.54
C GLY A 2 14.41 19.02 1.01
N ALA A 3 14.98 17.98 0.41
CA ALA A 3 15.22 17.94 -1.04
C ALA A 3 13.91 18.03 -1.87
N LEU A 4 12.77 17.71 -1.27
CA LEU A 4 11.45 17.69 -1.92
C LEU A 4 10.47 18.71 -1.35
N ASP A 5 10.96 19.72 -0.60
CA ASP A 5 10.11 20.77 -0.04
C ASP A 5 9.19 21.40 -1.11
N GLY A 6 7.91 21.51 -0.78
CA GLY A 6 6.87 22.07 -1.66
C GLY A 6 6.42 21.15 -2.81
N LYS A 7 6.97 19.93 -2.93
CA LYS A 7 6.48 18.93 -3.90
C LYS A 7 5.30 18.17 -3.32
N ARG A 8 4.30 17.90 -4.15
CA ARG A 8 3.17 17.02 -3.85
C ARG A 8 3.26 15.78 -4.72
N ILE A 9 3.28 14.59 -4.11
CA ILE A 9 3.49 13.31 -4.80
C ILE A 9 2.25 12.44 -4.64
N ALA A 10 1.68 12.01 -5.76
CA ALA A 10 0.50 11.14 -5.78
C ALA A 10 0.90 9.66 -5.78
N PHE A 11 0.37 8.92 -4.83
CA PHE A 11 0.35 7.46 -4.80
C PHE A 11 -1.01 7.03 -5.31
N VAL A 12 -1.05 6.30 -6.43
CA VAL A 12 -2.31 5.87 -7.05
C VAL A 12 -2.42 4.36 -6.92
N THR A 13 -3.43 3.88 -6.21
CA THR A 13 -3.66 2.44 -6.00
C THR A 13 -5.09 2.05 -6.39
N ALA A 14 -5.30 0.75 -6.59
CA ALA A 14 -6.65 0.19 -6.58
C ALA A 14 -7.20 0.12 -5.13
N PRO A 15 -8.51 -0.14 -4.94
CA PRO A 15 -9.09 -0.37 -3.60
C PRO A 15 -8.50 -1.58 -2.86
N VAL A 16 -7.93 -2.55 -3.57
CA VAL A 16 -7.37 -3.79 -3.00
C VAL A 16 -6.11 -4.17 -3.77
N GLY A 17 -5.07 -4.63 -3.06
CA GLY A 17 -3.94 -5.32 -3.67
C GLY A 17 -2.60 -4.58 -3.67
N VAL A 18 -2.53 -3.36 -3.10
CA VAL A 18 -1.23 -2.67 -2.94
C VAL A 18 -0.36 -3.40 -1.91
N GLU A 19 0.89 -3.69 -2.21
CA GLU A 19 1.80 -4.27 -1.23
C GLU A 19 2.15 -3.23 -0.16
N LYS A 20 2.07 -3.62 1.12
CA LYS A 20 2.26 -2.70 2.24
C LYS A 20 3.63 -2.03 2.20
N ALA A 21 4.68 -2.81 1.96
CA ALA A 21 6.06 -2.29 1.92
C ALA A 21 6.25 -1.26 0.80
N GLU A 22 5.57 -1.44 -0.34
CA GLU A 22 5.64 -0.54 -1.49
C GLU A 22 4.85 0.75 -1.30
N LEU A 23 3.90 0.77 -0.35
CA LEU A 23 3.18 1.98 0.04
C LEU A 23 3.89 2.72 1.18
N GLU A 24 4.16 2.04 2.30
CA GLU A 24 4.64 2.68 3.53
C GLU A 24 6.08 3.19 3.44
N GLN A 25 7.00 2.40 2.88
CA GLN A 25 8.41 2.79 2.85
C GLN A 25 8.63 4.02 1.96
N PRO A 26 8.16 4.07 0.70
CA PRO A 26 8.33 5.26 -0.12
C PRO A 26 7.55 6.47 0.43
N TRP A 27 6.39 6.26 1.07
CA TRP A 27 5.66 7.35 1.72
C TRP A 27 6.47 8.00 2.83
N SER A 28 7.07 7.18 3.70
CA SER A 28 7.94 7.64 4.79
C SER A 28 9.15 8.40 4.24
N ASP A 29 9.85 7.85 3.25
CA ASP A 29 11.06 8.44 2.69
C ASP A 29 10.78 9.81 2.02
N LEU A 30 9.66 9.92 1.29
CA LEU A 30 9.27 11.17 0.64
C LEU A 30 8.84 12.25 1.64
N THR A 31 8.07 11.88 2.66
CA THR A 31 7.65 12.81 3.72
C THR A 31 8.83 13.29 4.55
N ALA A 32 9.78 12.40 4.88
CA ALA A 32 11.05 12.75 5.52
C ALA A 32 11.91 13.69 4.66
N ALA A 33 11.84 13.56 3.32
CA ALA A 33 12.50 14.46 2.38
C ALA A 33 11.75 15.80 2.17
N GLY A 34 10.63 16.04 2.85
CA GLY A 34 9.88 17.29 2.83
C GLY A 34 8.72 17.35 1.82
N ALA A 35 8.43 16.24 1.13
CA ALA A 35 7.29 16.18 0.22
C ALA A 35 5.96 16.04 0.98
N THR A 36 4.87 16.45 0.32
CA THR A 36 3.50 16.09 0.71
C THR A 36 3.04 14.89 -0.12
N ALA A 37 3.03 13.70 0.47
CA ALA A 37 2.44 12.52 -0.16
C ALA A 37 0.91 12.56 -0.07
N VAL A 38 0.23 12.13 -1.14
CA VAL A 38 -1.24 11.99 -1.17
C VAL A 38 -1.61 10.64 -1.78
N HIS A 39 -2.60 9.98 -1.18
CA HIS A 39 -3.09 8.68 -1.64
C HIS A 39 -4.38 8.88 -2.43
N LEU A 40 -4.41 8.36 -3.66
CA LEU A 40 -5.54 8.42 -4.58
C LEU A 40 -5.97 7.01 -4.96
N ALA A 41 -7.27 6.81 -5.08
CA ALA A 41 -7.91 5.62 -5.61
C ALA A 41 -9.09 6.03 -6.51
N PRO A 42 -9.64 5.12 -7.35
CA PRO A 42 -10.79 5.42 -8.20
C PRO A 42 -12.02 5.96 -7.43
N GLU A 43 -12.17 5.54 -6.18
CA GLU A 43 -13.21 5.99 -5.26
C GLU A 43 -12.59 6.32 -3.90
N ALA A 44 -13.22 7.23 -3.14
CA ALA A 44 -12.81 7.52 -1.77
C ALA A 44 -13.21 6.36 -0.84
N GLY A 45 -12.34 6.01 0.10
CA GLY A 45 -12.60 4.93 1.04
C GLY A 45 -11.30 4.28 1.54
N GLU A 46 -11.44 3.11 2.16
CA GLU A 46 -10.32 2.32 2.61
C GLU A 46 -9.69 1.55 1.44
N VAL A 47 -8.37 1.38 1.50
CA VAL A 47 -7.60 0.54 0.58
C VAL A 47 -7.01 -0.63 1.36
N GLN A 48 -7.27 -1.85 0.91
CA GLN A 48 -6.67 -3.05 1.49
C GLN A 48 -5.28 -3.28 0.91
N SER A 49 -4.27 -3.18 1.77
CA SER A 49 -2.90 -3.59 1.43
C SER A 49 -2.69 -5.08 1.65
N MET A 50 -1.64 -5.61 1.02
CA MET A 50 -1.21 -7.01 1.09
C MET A 50 0.15 -7.09 1.75
N VAL A 51 0.50 -8.27 2.24
CA VAL A 51 1.83 -8.55 2.80
C VAL A 51 2.35 -9.84 2.21
N GLY A 52 3.19 -9.74 1.20
CA GLY A 52 3.95 -10.85 0.61
C GLY A 52 3.16 -11.86 -0.22
N ASP A 53 1.86 -12.02 0.02
CA ASP A 53 0.96 -12.89 -0.75
C ASP A 53 -0.50 -12.41 -0.65
N VAL A 54 -1.31 -12.76 -1.64
CA VAL A 54 -2.76 -12.56 -1.71
C VAL A 54 -3.54 -13.88 -1.68
N ASP A 55 -2.83 -15.02 -1.73
CA ASP A 55 -3.40 -16.32 -2.01
C ASP A 55 -3.73 -17.17 -0.77
N LYS A 56 -4.47 -18.26 -1.03
CA LYS A 56 -4.81 -19.30 -0.05
C LYS A 56 -3.62 -20.23 0.11
N ASP A 57 -3.19 -20.45 1.35
CA ASP A 57 -2.02 -21.27 1.71
C ASP A 57 -2.20 -22.77 1.39
N LYS A 58 -2.93 -23.53 2.23
CA LYS A 58 -3.06 -24.97 2.05
C LYS A 58 -4.43 -25.52 2.46
N VAL A 59 -4.90 -26.51 1.70
CA VAL A 59 -6.12 -27.28 1.97
C VAL A 59 -5.76 -28.69 2.43
N PHE A 60 -6.50 -29.21 3.41
CA PHE A 60 -6.30 -30.55 3.98
C PHE A 60 -7.54 -31.43 3.75
N THR A 61 -7.33 -32.73 3.55
CA THR A 61 -8.40 -33.71 3.36
C THR A 61 -9.01 -34.10 4.71
N ALA A 62 -10.34 -34.04 4.82
CA ALA A 62 -11.07 -34.50 6.00
C ALA A 62 -11.52 -35.96 5.84
N THR A 63 -11.32 -36.78 6.87
CA THR A 63 -11.84 -38.15 6.91
C THR A 63 -13.25 -38.13 7.51
N ALA A 64 -14.24 -38.62 6.76
CA ALA A 64 -15.60 -38.86 7.27
C ALA A 64 -15.73 -40.31 7.77
N THR A 65 -16.41 -40.49 8.91
CA THR A 65 -16.75 -41.79 9.51
C THR A 65 -18.16 -42.23 9.14
#